data_AF-A0A2D7XD85-F1
#
_entry.id   AF-A0A2D7XD85-F1
#
_cell.length_a   1.000
_cell.length_b   1.000
_cell.length_c   1.000
_cell.angle_alpha   90.00
_cell.angle_beta   90.00
_cell.angle_gamma   90.00
#
_symmetry.space_group_name_H-M   'P 1'
#
loop_
_entity.id
_entity.type
_entity.pdbx_description
1 polymer ?
#
loop_
_entity_poly.entity_id
_entity_poly.type
_entity_poly.pdbx_seq_one_letter_code
_entity_poly.pdbx_strand_id
1 'polypeptide(L)'
;GRNVDDPKLQTRYALIAAVIAAMGLALVYLSLVYLGATSNSVAPNADTGAVILAEYMQYSFGVGGHMLLAVVITLACLTTAIGLTTACGEYFSRLLPVSYRTIVISFGLFSLVVANQGLERLISFSVPVLVGLYPVAMTLVVLSLLSPLWVSAKRVFVPTMALAAVMGVADGLEAAGLGFLTPGWFKQLPGASVDLAWLLPVFCVMIIAAVFDRVQGKTSIQYKDN
;
A
#
# COMPACT_ATOMS: atom_id res chain seq x y z
N GLY A 1 -28.77 -6.97 -18.45
CA GLY A 1 -28.19 -6.60 -17.13
C GLY A 1 -27.96 -5.11 -17.15
N ARG A 2 -28.24 -4.39 -16.06
CA ARG A 2 -28.28 -2.92 -16.02
C ARG A 2 -26.99 -2.29 -16.55
N ASN A 3 -27.06 -1.73 -17.76
CA ASN A 3 -26.10 -0.78 -18.29
C ASN A 3 -26.02 0.43 -17.35
N VAL A 4 -25.06 0.42 -16.44
CA VAL A 4 -24.60 1.63 -15.76
C VAL A 4 -23.48 2.19 -16.64
N ASP A 5 -23.81 2.69 -17.83
CA ASP A 5 -22.84 3.21 -18.81
C ASP A 5 -22.44 4.67 -18.54
N ASP A 6 -22.88 5.25 -17.41
CA ASP A 6 -22.56 6.64 -17.08
C ASP A 6 -21.31 6.72 -16.17
N PRO A 7 -20.14 7.10 -16.71
CA PRO A 7 -18.87 7.10 -15.96
C PRO A 7 -18.90 8.02 -14.73
N LYS A 8 -19.76 9.05 -14.75
CA LYS A 8 -19.98 9.95 -13.60
C LYS A 8 -20.67 9.24 -12.44
N LEU A 9 -21.65 8.37 -12.72
CA LEU A 9 -22.36 7.60 -11.70
C LEU A 9 -21.46 6.51 -11.11
N GLN A 10 -20.67 5.82 -11.94
CA GLN A 10 -19.69 4.82 -11.46
C GLN A 10 -18.67 5.45 -10.50
N THR A 11 -18.10 6.60 -10.88
CA THR A 11 -17.12 7.31 -10.05
C THR A 11 -17.75 7.78 -8.73
N ARG A 12 -18.98 8.29 -8.77
CA ARG A 12 -19.69 8.75 -7.57
C ARG A 12 -19.97 7.61 -6.59
N TYR A 13 -20.45 6.47 -7.06
CA TYR A 13 -20.69 5.31 -6.19
C TYR A 13 -19.38 4.72 -5.66
N ALA A 14 -18.34 4.65 -6.48
CA ALA A 14 -17.02 4.22 -6.05
C ALA A 14 -16.47 5.13 -4.93
N LEU A 15 -16.62 6.46 -5.05
CA LEU A 15 -16.20 7.41 -4.02
C LEU A 15 -16.98 7.25 -2.72
N ILE A 16 -18.30 7.09 -2.79
CA ILE A 16 -19.12 6.86 -1.59
C ILE A 16 -18.71 5.57 -0.88
N ALA A 17 -18.54 4.48 -1.64
CA ALA A 17 -18.08 3.21 -1.09
C ALA A 17 -16.68 3.33 -0.48
N ALA A 18 -15.74 4.02 -1.15
CA ALA A 18 -14.39 4.26 -0.66
C ALA A 18 -14.37 5.08 0.64
N VAL A 19 -15.20 6.12 0.76
CA VAL A 19 -15.30 6.94 1.99
C VAL A 19 -15.86 6.12 3.15
N ILE A 20 -16.90 5.33 2.92
CA ILE A 20 -17.47 4.44 3.96
C ILE A 20 -16.41 3.41 4.41
N ALA A 21 -15.70 2.80 3.47
CA ALA A 21 -14.63 1.84 3.77
C ALA A 21 -13.47 2.49 4.54
N ALA A 22 -13.03 3.69 4.13
CA ALA A 22 -11.96 4.43 4.80
C ALA A 22 -12.33 4.80 6.24
N MET A 23 -13.57 5.25 6.47
CA MET A 23 -14.08 5.54 7.82
C MET A 23 -14.11 4.30 8.71
N GLY A 24 -14.59 3.17 8.17
CA GLY A 24 -14.59 1.90 8.90
C GLY A 24 -13.18 1.44 9.26
N LEU A 25 -12.24 1.53 8.30
CA LEU A 25 -10.84 1.18 8.53
C LEU A 25 -10.18 2.10 9.57
N ALA A 26 -10.44 3.40 9.51
CA ALA A 26 -9.91 4.37 10.47
C ALA A 26 -10.36 4.05 11.91
N LEU A 27 -11.64 3.73 12.10
CA LEU A 27 -12.17 3.36 13.42
C LEU A 27 -11.50 2.09 13.98
N VAL A 28 -11.33 1.07 13.13
CA VAL A 28 -10.64 -0.17 13.51
C VAL A 28 -9.18 0.12 13.86
N TYR A 29 -8.45 0.87 13.04
CA TYR A 29 -7.05 1.21 13.30
C TYR A 29 -6.88 2.03 14.59
N LEU A 30 -7.76 2.99 14.88
CA LEU A 30 -7.74 3.73 16.14
C LEU A 30 -7.93 2.80 17.34
N SER A 31 -8.84 1.85 17.23
CA SER A 31 -9.07 0.83 18.27
C SER A 31 -7.83 -0.04 18.48
N LEU A 32 -7.18 -0.47 17.40
CA LEU A 32 -5.95 -1.27 17.43
C LEU A 32 -4.77 -0.50 18.03
N VAL A 33 -4.61 0.78 17.69
CA VAL A 33 -3.56 1.64 18.28
C VAL A 33 -3.79 1.81 19.78
N TYR A 34 -5.04 2.01 20.21
CA TYR A 34 -5.38 2.10 21.62
C TYR A 34 -5.09 0.78 22.38
N LEU A 35 -5.41 -0.36 21.77
CA LEU A 35 -5.07 -1.69 22.29
C LEU A 35 -3.56 -1.86 22.42
N GLY A 36 -2.80 -1.48 21.39
CA GLY A 36 -1.35 -1.51 21.40
C GLY A 36 -0.76 -0.62 22.50
N ALA A 37 -1.28 0.59 22.68
CA ALA A 37 -0.81 1.53 23.71
C ALA A 37 -1.08 1.05 25.14
N THR A 38 -2.18 0.32 25.35
CA THR A 38 -2.59 -0.22 26.67
C THR A 38 -2.14 -1.68 26.90
N SER A 39 -1.45 -2.28 25.93
CA SER A 39 -1.07 -3.70 25.95
C SER A 39 -0.05 -4.07 27.03
N ASN A 40 0.79 -3.13 27.50
CA ASN A 40 1.87 -3.41 28.45
C ASN A 40 1.40 -4.07 29.76
N SER A 41 0.16 -3.82 30.21
CA SER A 41 -0.38 -4.44 31.43
C SER A 41 -0.99 -5.82 31.21
N VAL A 42 -1.32 -6.18 29.97
CA VAL A 42 -2.07 -7.41 29.62
C VAL A 42 -1.18 -8.43 28.91
N ALA A 43 -0.23 -7.97 28.09
CA ALA A 43 0.64 -8.81 27.27
C ALA A 43 2.12 -8.35 27.36
N PRO A 44 2.76 -8.46 28.54
CA PRO A 44 4.10 -7.89 28.79
C PRO A 44 5.25 -8.54 27.98
N ASN A 45 5.03 -9.73 27.40
CA ASN A 45 6.03 -10.47 26.61
C ASN A 45 5.57 -10.69 25.16
N ALA A 46 4.72 -9.83 24.60
CA ALA A 46 4.23 -10.02 23.24
C ALA A 46 5.18 -9.42 22.20
N ASP A 47 5.79 -10.29 21.38
CA ASP A 47 6.76 -9.89 20.35
C ASP A 47 6.09 -9.36 19.06
N THR A 48 4.80 -9.64 18.87
CA THR A 48 4.07 -9.25 17.64
C THR A 48 2.66 -8.75 17.92
N GLY A 49 2.14 -7.89 17.03
CA GLY A 49 0.77 -7.37 17.13
C GLY A 49 -0.32 -8.45 17.14
N ALA A 50 -0.08 -9.59 16.48
CA ALA A 50 -1.01 -10.72 16.51
C ALA A 50 -1.11 -11.34 17.92
N VAL A 51 0.02 -11.48 18.62
CA VAL A 51 0.07 -11.99 20.00
C VAL A 51 -0.61 -11.00 20.96
N ILE A 52 -0.35 -9.70 20.81
CA ILE A 52 -1.01 -8.66 21.61
C ILE A 52 -2.53 -8.78 21.50
N LEU A 53 -3.07 -8.92 20.29
CA LEU A 53 -4.52 -9.02 20.07
C LEU A 53 -5.11 -10.32 20.62
N ALA A 54 -4.42 -11.45 20.43
CA ALA A 54 -4.87 -12.74 20.94
C ALA A 54 -4.94 -12.76 22.47
N GLU A 55 -3.89 -12.27 23.14
CA GLU A 55 -3.81 -12.21 24.60
C GLU A 55 -4.85 -11.24 25.17
N TYR A 56 -5.06 -10.09 24.52
CA TYR A 56 -6.08 -9.13 24.94
C TYR A 56 -7.50 -9.72 24.83
N MET A 57 -7.77 -10.48 23.77
CA MET A 57 -9.07 -11.13 23.59
C MET A 57 -9.29 -12.25 24.60
N GLN A 58 -8.24 -13.02 24.89
CA GLN A 58 -8.27 -14.04 25.92
C GLN A 58 -8.50 -13.43 27.31
N TYR A 59 -7.81 -12.34 27.65
CA TYR A 59 -7.94 -11.65 28.93
C TYR A 59 -9.33 -11.02 29.11
N SER A 60 -9.86 -10.35 28.08
CA SER A 60 -11.09 -9.55 28.20
C SER A 60 -12.38 -10.35 27.96
N PHE A 61 -12.35 -11.41 27.14
CA PHE A 61 -13.56 -12.18 26.74
C PHE A 61 -13.40 -13.70 26.91
N GLY A 62 -12.25 -14.17 27.42
CA GLY A 62 -11.96 -15.58 27.59
C GLY A 62 -11.86 -16.34 26.27
N VAL A 63 -12.01 -17.67 26.36
CA VAL A 63 -11.87 -18.59 25.23
C VAL A 63 -12.85 -18.28 24.07
N GLY A 64 -14.06 -17.81 24.39
CA GLY A 64 -15.07 -17.45 23.39
C GLY A 64 -14.64 -16.27 22.52
N GLY A 65 -14.04 -15.23 23.12
CA GLY A 65 -13.51 -14.08 22.38
C GLY A 65 -12.29 -14.43 21.55
N HIS A 66 -11.39 -15.27 22.07
CA HIS A 66 -10.23 -15.76 21.32
C HIS A 66 -10.65 -16.57 20.07
N MET A 67 -11.65 -17.45 20.18
CA MET A 67 -12.19 -18.17 19.02
C MET A 67 -12.85 -17.22 18.00
N LEU A 68 -13.62 -16.24 18.47
CA LEU A 68 -14.24 -15.24 17.60
C LEU A 68 -13.18 -14.44 16.83
N LEU A 69 -12.11 -14.01 17.52
CA LEU A 69 -10.98 -13.32 16.89
C LEU A 69 -10.37 -14.16 15.77
N ALA A 70 -10.11 -15.45 16.01
CA ALA A 70 -9.55 -16.35 15.01
C ALA A 70 -10.42 -16.43 13.75
N VAL A 71 -11.75 -16.53 13.92
CA VAL A 71 -12.70 -16.55 12.80
C VAL A 71 -12.68 -15.22 12.04
N VAL A 72 -12.76 -14.08 12.74
CA VAL A 72 -12.77 -12.75 12.13
C VAL A 72 -11.49 -12.47 11.34
N ILE A 73 -10.32 -12.77 11.93
CA ILE A 73 -9.03 -12.62 11.25
C ILE A 73 -8.96 -13.53 10.02
N THR A 74 -9.38 -14.78 10.15
CA THR A 74 -9.40 -15.72 9.02
C THR A 74 -10.26 -15.19 7.87
N LEU A 75 -11.46 -14.70 8.15
CA LEU A 75 -12.34 -14.13 7.13
C LEU A 75 -11.76 -12.86 6.49
N ALA A 76 -11.17 -11.96 7.29
CA ALA A 76 -10.54 -10.73 6.80
C ALA A 76 -9.32 -11.01 5.92
N CYS A 77 -8.46 -11.95 6.33
CA CYS A 77 -7.30 -12.37 5.55
C CYS A 77 -7.72 -13.11 4.28
N LEU A 78 -8.79 -13.92 4.33
CA LEU A 78 -9.30 -14.65 3.16
C LEU A 78 -9.80 -13.71 2.07
N THR A 79 -10.59 -12.68 2.42
CA THR A 79 -11.09 -11.71 1.43
C THR A 79 -9.95 -10.91 0.79
N THR A 80 -8.95 -10.52 1.58
CA THR A 80 -7.75 -9.82 1.09
C THR A 80 -6.92 -10.71 0.17
N ALA A 81 -6.70 -11.98 0.56
CA ALA A 81 -5.97 -12.95 -0.25
C ALA A 81 -6.68 -13.22 -1.58
N ILE A 82 -8.01 -13.37 -1.58
CA ILE A 82 -8.80 -13.53 -2.81
C ILE A 82 -8.66 -12.29 -3.68
N GLY A 83 -8.82 -11.08 -3.14
CA GLY A 83 -8.73 -9.84 -3.91
C GLY A 83 -7.36 -9.57 -4.54
N LEU A 84 -6.28 -9.83 -3.80
CA LEU A 84 -4.91 -9.68 -4.34
C LEU A 84 -4.60 -10.76 -5.38
N THR A 85 -5.00 -12.01 -5.12
CA THR A 85 -4.71 -13.11 -6.05
C THR A 85 -5.48 -12.96 -7.36
N THR A 86 -6.72 -12.47 -7.33
CA THR A 86 -7.48 -12.18 -8.56
C THR A 86 -6.87 -11.02 -9.32
N ALA A 87 -6.51 -9.92 -8.65
CA ALA A 87 -5.88 -8.76 -9.27
C ALA A 87 -4.53 -9.11 -9.92
N CYS A 88 -3.67 -9.85 -9.21
CA CYS A 88 -2.40 -10.35 -9.75
C CYS A 88 -2.61 -11.33 -10.88
N GLY A 89 -3.55 -12.27 -10.73
CA GLY A 89 -3.90 -13.24 -11.77
C GLY A 89 -4.33 -12.54 -13.07
N GLU A 90 -5.21 -11.55 -12.97
CA GLU A 90 -5.67 -10.77 -14.12
C GLU A 90 -4.54 -9.95 -14.73
N TYR A 91 -3.76 -9.23 -13.92
CA TYR A 91 -2.64 -8.42 -14.38
C TYR A 91 -1.59 -9.25 -15.12
N PHE A 92 -1.11 -10.35 -14.52
CA PHE A 92 -0.08 -11.18 -15.13
C PHE A 92 -0.60 -12.01 -16.31
N SER A 93 -1.88 -12.41 -16.33
CA SER A 93 -2.45 -13.13 -17.48
C SER A 93 -2.59 -12.24 -18.73
N ARG A 94 -2.68 -10.92 -18.54
CA ARG A 94 -2.66 -9.94 -19.63
C ARG A 94 -1.24 -9.62 -20.09
N LEU A 95 -0.26 -9.68 -19.18
CA LEU A 95 1.14 -9.31 -19.46
C LEU A 95 1.97 -10.49 -20.01
N LEU A 96 1.74 -11.69 -19.50
CA LEU A 96 2.45 -12.92 -19.88
C LEU A 96 1.51 -13.84 -20.66
N PRO A 97 2.00 -14.61 -21.64
CA PRO A 97 1.21 -15.60 -22.38
C PRO A 97 0.93 -16.87 -21.54
N VAL A 98 0.51 -16.70 -20.29
CA VAL A 98 0.27 -17.77 -19.31
C VAL A 98 -1.18 -17.69 -18.84
N SER A 99 -1.83 -18.85 -18.67
CA SER A 99 -3.23 -18.89 -18.25
C SER A 99 -3.42 -18.35 -16.82
N TYR A 100 -4.53 -17.66 -16.58
CA TYR A 100 -4.94 -17.17 -15.25
C TYR A 100 -4.85 -18.27 -14.17
N ARG A 101 -5.32 -19.49 -14.52
CA ARG A 101 -5.30 -20.65 -13.61
C ARG A 101 -3.89 -21.01 -13.17
N THR A 102 -2.93 -21.02 -14.09
CA THR A 102 -1.52 -21.34 -13.78
C THR A 102 -0.92 -20.30 -12.84
N ILE A 103 -1.20 -19.01 -13.09
CA ILE A 103 -0.72 -17.91 -12.27
C ILE A 103 -1.26 -18.03 -10.84
N VAL A 104 -2.59 -18.15 -10.68
CA VAL A 104 -3.21 -18.26 -9.35
C VAL A 104 -2.69 -19.47 -8.56
N ILE A 105 -2.53 -20.63 -9.21
CA ILE A 105 -1.97 -21.83 -8.54
C ILE A 105 -0.52 -21.58 -8.11
N SER A 106 0.30 -20.94 -8.95
CA SER A 106 1.69 -20.64 -8.62
C SER A 106 1.81 -19.69 -7.42
N PHE A 107 1.01 -18.63 -7.36
CA PHE A 107 0.96 -17.72 -6.22
C PHE A 107 0.46 -18.42 -4.95
N GLY A 108 -0.53 -19.31 -5.06
CA GLY A 108 -1.01 -20.10 -3.93
C GLY A 108 0.06 -21.03 -3.37
N LEU A 109 0.78 -21.75 -4.24
CA LEU A 109 1.89 -22.62 -3.83
C LEU A 109 3.04 -21.82 -3.20
N PHE A 110 3.40 -20.69 -3.80
CA PHE A 110 4.41 -19.79 -3.24
C PHE A 110 4.01 -19.27 -1.85
N SER A 111 2.76 -18.83 -1.70
CA SER A 111 2.23 -18.37 -0.41
C SER A 111 2.27 -19.47 0.66
N LEU A 112 1.98 -20.73 0.29
CA LEU A 112 2.06 -21.87 1.20
C LEU A 112 3.49 -22.10 1.72
N VAL A 113 4.49 -21.99 0.85
CA VAL A 113 5.91 -22.11 1.24
C VAL A 113 6.31 -20.96 2.17
N VAL A 114 5.94 -19.74 1.79
CA VAL A 114 6.28 -18.50 2.52
C VAL A 114 5.60 -18.48 3.90
N ALA A 115 4.36 -18.93 4.01
CA ALA A 115 3.62 -18.99 5.28
C ALA A 115 4.28 -19.90 6.33
N ASN A 116 5.10 -20.87 5.94
CA ASN A 116 5.81 -21.77 6.85
C ASN A 116 7.11 -21.15 7.44
N GLN A 117 7.55 -19.97 6.98
CA GLN A 117 8.84 -19.36 7.35
C GLN A 117 8.82 -18.61 8.71
N GLY A 118 7.65 -18.41 9.31
CA GLY A 118 7.46 -17.69 10.57
C GLY A 118 7.30 -16.17 10.41
N LEU A 119 6.45 -15.56 11.26
CA LEU A 119 6.00 -14.17 11.13
C LEU A 119 7.14 -13.14 11.20
N GLU A 120 8.09 -13.29 12.13
CA GLU A 120 9.21 -12.34 12.26
C GLU A 120 10.09 -12.27 11.01
N ARG A 121 10.41 -13.44 10.42
CA ARG A 121 11.19 -13.50 9.18
C ARG A 121 10.43 -12.86 8.03
N LEU A 122 9.13 -13.12 7.93
CA LEU A 122 8.26 -12.50 6.94
C LEU A 122 8.22 -10.98 7.08
N ILE A 123 8.08 -10.46 8.30
CA ILE A 123 8.07 -9.01 8.56
C ILE A 123 9.44 -8.41 8.23
N SER A 124 10.54 -9.00 8.70
CA SER A 124 11.89 -8.47 8.46
C SER A 124 12.24 -8.36 6.97
N PHE A 125 11.71 -9.26 6.14
CA PHE A 125 11.87 -9.21 4.68
C PHE A 125 10.87 -8.28 4.01
N SER A 126 9.62 -8.28 4.47
CA SER A 126 8.54 -7.50 3.83
C SER A 126 8.63 -6.01 4.15
N VAL A 127 9.10 -5.62 5.35
CA VAL A 127 9.20 -4.21 5.75
C VAL A 127 10.08 -3.41 4.79
N PRO A 128 11.33 -3.81 4.49
CA PRO A 128 12.16 -3.07 3.51
C PRO A 128 11.52 -2.95 2.13
N VAL A 129 10.88 -4.02 1.66
CA VAL A 129 10.19 -4.05 0.36
C VAL A 129 8.99 -3.12 0.35
N LEU A 130 8.17 -3.14 1.41
CA LEU A 130 6.99 -2.28 1.56
C LEU A 130 7.39 -0.82 1.68
N VAL A 131 8.38 -0.51 2.51
CA VAL A 131 8.91 0.86 2.68
C VAL A 131 9.46 1.40 1.36
N GLY A 132 10.11 0.56 0.54
CA GLY A 132 10.58 1.01 -0.77
C GLY A 132 9.49 1.17 -1.83
N LEU A 133 8.44 0.34 -1.80
CA LEU A 133 7.33 0.42 -2.74
C LEU A 133 6.30 1.50 -2.39
N TYR A 134 6.17 1.82 -1.11
CA TYR A 134 5.17 2.77 -0.58
C TYR A 134 5.23 4.15 -1.27
N PRO A 135 6.39 4.82 -1.39
CA PRO A 135 6.50 6.14 -2.02
C PRO A 135 6.04 6.11 -3.48
N VAL A 136 6.43 5.06 -4.21
CA VAL A 136 6.09 4.86 -5.62
C VAL A 136 4.59 4.66 -5.77
N ALA A 137 4.01 3.74 -5.00
CA ALA A 137 2.58 3.44 -5.06
C ALA A 137 1.72 4.66 -4.67
N MET A 138 2.03 5.33 -3.57
CA MET A 138 1.29 6.51 -3.12
C MET A 138 1.37 7.65 -4.13
N THR A 139 2.56 7.92 -4.65
CA THR A 139 2.76 8.96 -5.66
C THR A 139 2.00 8.63 -6.95
N LEU A 140 1.95 7.36 -7.36
CA LEU A 140 1.19 6.93 -8.54
C LEU A 140 -0.30 7.16 -8.35
N VAL A 141 -0.84 6.80 -7.17
CA VAL A 141 -2.24 7.05 -6.82
C VAL A 141 -2.54 8.54 -6.85
N VAL A 142 -1.72 9.39 -6.22
CA VAL A 142 -1.90 10.84 -6.20
C VAL A 142 -1.86 11.42 -7.61
N LEU A 143 -0.86 11.07 -8.42
CA LEU A 143 -0.74 11.54 -9.80
C LEU A 143 -1.92 11.09 -10.67
N SER A 144 -2.43 9.88 -10.47
CA SER A 144 -3.58 9.33 -11.18
C SER A 144 -4.89 10.01 -10.78
N LEU A 145 -5.08 10.32 -9.49
CA LEU A 145 -6.25 11.08 -9.02
C LEU A 145 -6.23 12.54 -9.51
N LEU A 146 -5.04 13.13 -9.60
CA LEU A 146 -4.83 14.47 -10.16
C LEU A 146 -4.71 14.46 -11.69
N SER A 147 -4.92 13.31 -12.35
CA SER A 147 -4.82 13.18 -13.81
C SER A 147 -5.57 14.25 -14.63
N PRO A 148 -6.81 14.67 -14.28
CA PRO A 148 -7.51 15.70 -15.04
C PRO A 148 -6.92 17.12 -14.89
N LEU A 149 -5.99 17.34 -13.95
CA LEU A 149 -5.36 18.65 -13.74
C LEU A 149 -4.10 18.86 -14.60
N TRP A 150 -3.56 17.78 -15.18
CA TRP A 150 -2.34 17.81 -15.99
C TRP A 150 -2.65 18.11 -17.47
N VAL A 151 -1.86 18.97 -18.09
CA VAL A 151 -1.88 19.23 -19.53
C VAL A 151 -1.17 18.11 -20.27
N SER A 152 -0.01 17.67 -19.78
CA SER A 152 0.72 16.51 -20.30
C SER A 152 1.10 15.57 -19.15
N ALA A 153 0.34 14.49 -18.99
CA ALA A 153 0.55 13.50 -17.93
C ALA A 153 2.02 13.01 -17.88
N LYS A 154 2.66 12.77 -19.04
CA LYS A 154 4.05 12.32 -19.08
C LYS A 154 5.04 13.31 -18.44
N ARG A 155 4.81 14.61 -18.57
CA ARG A 155 5.73 15.66 -18.05
C ARG A 155 5.73 15.71 -16.53
N VAL A 156 4.63 15.34 -15.89
CA VAL A 156 4.53 15.32 -14.42
C VAL A 156 4.81 13.92 -13.86
N PHE A 157 4.31 12.88 -14.52
CA PHE A 157 4.45 11.50 -14.06
C PHE A 157 5.90 11.05 -14.02
N VAL A 158 6.67 11.26 -15.09
CA VAL A 158 8.04 10.74 -15.20
C VAL A 158 8.98 11.30 -14.13
N PRO A 159 9.13 12.63 -13.96
CA PRO A 159 10.07 13.16 -12.96
C PRO A 159 9.63 12.86 -11.53
N THR A 160 8.32 12.92 -11.25
CA THR A 160 7.79 12.66 -9.90
C THR A 160 7.93 11.19 -9.52
N MET A 161 7.65 10.26 -10.45
CA MET A 161 7.88 8.81 -10.25
C MET A 161 9.35 8.46 -10.13
N ALA A 162 10.21 9.05 -10.97
CA ALA A 162 11.64 8.80 -10.89
C ALA A 162 12.20 9.18 -9.52
N LEU A 163 11.82 10.36 -9.00
CA LEU A 163 12.25 10.77 -7.67
C LEU A 163 11.65 9.88 -6.57
N ALA A 164 10.35 9.55 -6.64
CA ALA A 164 9.72 8.66 -5.67
C ALA A 164 10.38 7.27 -5.64
N ALA A 165 10.80 6.75 -6.79
CA ALA A 165 11.52 5.49 -6.88
C ALA A 165 12.92 5.58 -6.25
N VAL A 166 13.67 6.65 -6.52
CA VAL A 166 14.99 6.87 -5.92
C VAL A 166 14.90 6.99 -4.40
N MET A 167 13.95 7.79 -3.91
CA MET A 167 13.73 7.96 -2.46
C MET A 167 13.23 6.68 -1.81
N GLY A 168 12.30 5.96 -2.44
CA GLY A 168 11.82 4.66 -1.94
C GLY A 168 12.93 3.61 -1.86
N VAL A 169 13.83 3.54 -2.85
CA VAL A 169 14.98 2.64 -2.76
C VAL A 169 15.89 3.01 -1.59
N ALA A 170 16.10 4.31 -1.33
CA ALA A 170 16.88 4.77 -0.18
C ALA A 170 16.21 4.41 1.16
N ASP A 171 14.90 4.67 1.33
CA ASP A 171 14.14 4.29 2.52
C ASP A 171 14.15 2.76 2.74
N GLY A 172 13.98 1.99 1.66
CA GLY A 172 14.02 0.52 1.71
C GLY A 172 15.39 -0.04 2.08
N LEU A 173 16.49 0.57 1.60
CA LEU A 173 17.86 0.22 1.99
C LEU A 173 18.11 0.51 3.48
N GLU A 174 17.61 1.64 3.98
CA GLU A 174 17.72 1.99 5.39
C GLU A 174 16.94 1.01 6.27
N ALA A 175 15.70 0.68 5.90
CA ALA A 175 14.88 -0.33 6.57
C ALA A 175 15.49 -1.74 6.52
N ALA A 176 16.28 -2.06 5.49
CA ALA A 176 17.02 -3.32 5.38
C ALA A 176 18.29 -3.38 6.27
N GLY A 177 18.63 -2.30 6.99
CA GLY A 177 19.87 -2.20 7.77
C GLY A 177 21.10 -1.85 6.92
N LEU A 178 20.92 -1.48 5.65
CA LEU A 178 21.98 -1.08 4.72
C LEU A 178 22.11 0.45 4.61
N GLY A 179 21.72 1.18 5.65
CA GLY A 179 21.78 2.65 5.72
C GLY A 179 23.18 3.26 5.66
N PHE A 180 24.25 2.47 5.52
CA PHE A 180 25.58 2.98 5.18
C PHE A 180 25.70 3.35 3.68
N LEU A 181 24.83 2.78 2.84
CA LEU A 181 24.74 3.11 1.41
C LEU A 181 23.88 4.35 1.17
N THR A 182 23.08 4.77 2.15
CA THR A 182 22.26 5.97 2.01
C THR A 182 23.09 7.23 2.28
N PRO A 183 22.96 8.27 1.45
CA PRO A 183 23.72 9.50 1.63
C PRO A 183 23.43 10.16 2.98
N GLY A 184 24.45 10.68 3.67
CA GLY A 184 24.30 11.27 5.01
C GLY A 184 23.30 12.45 5.11
N TRP A 185 23.00 13.12 3.99
CA TRP A 185 21.97 14.16 3.92
C TRP A 185 20.54 13.63 4.01
N PHE A 186 20.33 12.34 3.78
CA PHE A 186 19.01 11.70 3.85
C PHE A 186 18.42 11.76 5.28
N LYS A 187 19.27 11.55 6.28
CA LYS A 187 18.91 11.63 7.71
C LYS A 187 18.62 13.04 8.22
N GLN A 188 18.98 14.06 7.45
CA GLN A 188 18.76 15.46 7.79
C GLN A 188 17.44 16.00 7.23
N LEU A 189 16.72 15.20 6.44
CA LEU A 189 15.45 15.62 5.86
C LEU A 189 14.34 15.70 6.92
N PRO A 190 13.49 16.74 6.87
CA PRO A 190 12.31 16.81 7.72
C PRO A 190 11.38 15.62 7.42
N GLY A 191 11.07 14.83 8.46
CA GLY A 191 10.27 13.59 8.32
C GLY A 191 11.09 12.30 8.33
N ALA A 192 12.43 12.37 8.35
CA ALA A 192 13.29 11.19 8.45
C ALA A 192 13.09 10.40 9.76
N SER A 193 12.64 11.03 10.84
CA SER A 193 12.36 10.37 12.12
C SER A 193 11.12 9.46 12.11
N VAL A 194 10.30 9.55 11.06
CA VAL A 194 9.02 8.81 10.92
C VAL A 194 8.90 8.17 9.53
N ASP A 195 10.04 7.85 8.90
CA ASP A 195 10.11 7.20 7.58
C ASP A 195 9.34 7.94 6.45
N LEU A 196 9.27 9.28 6.57
CA LEU A 196 8.59 10.17 5.62
C LEU A 196 9.55 11.08 4.85
N ALA A 197 10.84 10.75 4.82
CA ALA A 197 11.87 11.56 4.17
C ALA A 197 11.58 11.79 2.67
N TRP A 198 10.92 10.86 1.99
CA TRP A 198 10.53 10.98 0.58
C TRP A 198 9.42 12.00 0.32
N LEU A 199 8.52 12.24 1.28
CA LEU A 199 7.26 12.95 1.03
C LEU A 199 7.51 14.37 0.55
N LEU A 200 8.32 15.12 1.30
CA LEU A 200 8.62 16.52 1.02
C LEU A 200 9.32 16.71 -0.34
N PRO A 201 10.42 16.01 -0.67
CA PRO A 201 11.08 16.18 -1.97
C PRO A 201 10.21 15.73 -3.15
N VAL A 202 9.46 14.64 -3.03
CA VAL A 202 8.54 14.19 -4.09
C VAL A 202 7.42 15.20 -4.30
N PHE A 203 6.85 15.74 -3.23
CA PHE A 203 5.82 16.78 -3.33
C PHE A 203 6.36 18.07 -3.97
N CYS A 204 7.58 18.50 -3.61
CA CYS A 204 8.24 19.63 -4.26
C CYS A 204 8.42 19.42 -5.76
N VAL A 205 8.94 18.26 -6.19
CA VAL A 205 9.10 17.95 -7.61
C VAL A 205 7.76 17.85 -8.32
N MET A 206 6.74 17.29 -7.69
CA MET A 206 5.39 17.25 -8.25
C MET A 206 4.88 18.66 -8.54
N ILE A 207 5.04 19.61 -7.60
CA ILE A 207 4.63 21.01 -7.81
C ILE A 207 5.45 21.67 -8.92
N ILE A 208 6.77 21.51 -8.92
CA ILE A 208 7.64 22.11 -9.95
C ILE A 208 7.26 21.58 -11.33
N ALA A 209 7.07 20.26 -11.46
CA ALA A 209 6.66 19.62 -12.69
C ALA A 209 5.25 20.05 -13.12
N ALA A 210 4.32 20.25 -12.17
CA ALA A 210 2.99 20.79 -12.42
C ALA A 210 3.04 22.21 -13.00
N VAL A 211 3.83 23.09 -12.39
CA VAL A 211 4.00 24.47 -12.85
C VAL A 211 4.63 24.48 -14.24
N PHE A 212 5.67 23.68 -14.45
CA PHE A 212 6.33 23.55 -15.75
C PHE A 212 5.38 23.02 -16.83
N ASP A 213 4.56 22.03 -16.51
CA ASP A 213 3.55 21.48 -17.42
C ASP A 213 2.53 22.54 -17.86
N ARG A 214 2.06 23.38 -16.93
CA ARG A 214 1.15 24.50 -17.26
C ARG A 214 1.82 25.60 -18.07
N VAL A 215 3.06 25.96 -17.76
CA VAL A 215 3.82 26.99 -18.49
C VAL A 215 4.15 26.53 -19.90
N GLN A 216 4.47 25.26 -20.10
CA GLN A 216 4.75 24.68 -21.42
C GLN A 216 3.51 24.23 -22.19
N GLY A 217 2.31 24.71 -21.81
CA GLY A 217 1.02 24.27 -22.31
C GLY A 217 0.96 24.13 -23.83
N LYS A 218 1.18 22.89 -24.30
CA LYS A 218 0.83 22.29 -25.59
C LYS A 218 1.41 20.88 -25.65
N THR A 219 0.57 19.89 -25.41
CA THR A 219 0.71 18.58 -26.07
C THR A 219 -0.69 18.03 -26.28
N SER A 220 -1.25 18.31 -27.45
CA SER A 220 -2.41 17.59 -27.99
C SER A 220 -1.99 16.14 -28.19
N ILE A 221 -2.51 15.21 -27.39
CA ILE A 221 -2.43 13.79 -27.75
C ILE A 221 -3.50 13.54 -28.81
N GLN A 222 -3.00 13.46 -30.05
CA GLN A 222 -3.70 12.98 -31.23
C GLN A 222 -4.19 11.54 -30.95
N TYR A 223 -5.50 11.34 -30.96
CA TYR A 223 -6.12 10.02 -30.87
C TYR A 223 -5.69 9.23 -32.12
N LYS A 224 -4.99 8.13 -31.93
CA LYS A 224 -4.69 7.20 -33.01
C LYS A 224 -5.91 6.28 -33.13
N ASP A 225 -6.85 6.68 -33.97
CA ASP A 225 -7.85 5.76 -34.53
C ASP A 225 -7.09 4.63 -35.23
N ASN A 226 -7.35 3.40 -34.80
CA ASN A 226 -7.15 2.15 -35.55
C ASN A 226 -8.11 1.11 -34.98
#